data_AF-A0A252AYX4-F1
#
_entry.id   AF-A0A252AYX4-F1
#
_cell.length_a   1.000
_cell.length_b   1.000
_cell.length_c   1.000
_cell.angle_alpha   90.00
_cell.angle_beta   90.00
_cell.angle_gamma   90.00
#
_symmetry.space_group_name_H-M   'P 1'
#
loop_
_entity.id
_entity.type
_entity.pdbx_description
1 polymer ?
#
loop_
_entity_poly.entity_id
_entity_poly.type
_entity_poly.pdbx_seq_one_letter_code
_entity_poly.pdbx_strand_id
1 'polypeptide(L)'
;MRTREEQISHLACAIFNQHDNIDECLSLARTYILEAERRAEQRVRAEIGRDSERLDWLECEFILMALVKGPTPVNPDKKIDAVFTQTGGIPFRHAIDAAREVG
;
A
#
# COMPACT_ATOMS: atom_id res chain seq x y z
N MET A 1 19.63 5.30 6.49
CA MET A 1 19.24 5.22 5.07
C MET A 1 20.11 6.23 4.33
N ARG A 2 20.88 5.83 3.32
CA ARG A 2 21.74 6.81 2.62
C ARG A 2 20.88 7.84 1.89
N THR A 3 21.32 9.09 1.88
CA THR A 3 20.65 10.17 1.13
C THR A 3 20.89 9.99 -0.38
N ARG A 4 20.10 10.67 -1.21
CA ARG A 4 20.27 10.67 -2.67
C ARG A 4 21.69 11.11 -3.05
N GLU A 5 22.20 12.14 -2.39
CA GLU A 5 23.53 12.70 -2.63
C GLU A 5 24.64 11.71 -2.25
N GLU A 6 24.49 11.00 -1.13
CA GLU A 6 25.41 9.95 -0.72
C GLU A 6 25.40 8.76 -1.70
N GLN A 7 24.24 8.39 -2.25
CA GLN A 7 24.14 7.32 -3.24
C GLN A 7 24.80 7.72 -4.57
N ILE A 8 24.58 8.96 -5.02
CA ILE A 8 25.22 9.49 -6.23
C ILE A 8 26.73 9.58 -6.05
N SER A 9 27.19 10.10 -4.91
CA SER A 9 28.62 10.19 -4.59
C SER A 9 29.28 8.81 -4.53
N HIS A 10 28.62 7.83 -3.91
CA HIS A 10 29.11 6.46 -3.84
C HIS A 10 29.19 5.79 -5.23
N LEU A 11 28.16 5.97 -6.07
CA LEU A 11 28.17 5.46 -7.44
C LEU A 11 29.26 6.14 -8.28
N ALA A 12 29.42 7.45 -8.17
CA ALA A 12 30.46 8.20 -8.87
C ALA A 12 31.86 7.72 -8.47
N CYS A 13 32.12 7.53 -7.17
CA CYS A 13 33.39 6.96 -6.70
C CYS A 13 33.60 5.52 -7.19
N ALA A 14 32.56 4.69 -7.23
CA ALA A 14 32.67 3.32 -7.70
C ALA A 14 33.01 3.26 -9.20
N ILE A 15 32.36 4.09 -10.02
CA ILE A 15 32.64 4.23 -11.45
C ILE A 15 34.08 4.74 -11.68
N PHE A 16 34.49 5.77 -10.96
CA PHE A 16 35.79 6.43 -11.17
C PHE A 16 36.99 5.60 -10.70
N ASN A 17 36.81 4.71 -9.72
CA ASN A 17 37.91 3.96 -9.09
C ASN A 17 38.08 2.52 -9.60
N GLN A 18 37.10 1.91 -10.28
CA GLN A 18 37.09 0.46 -10.52
C GLN A 18 37.09 0.03 -11.99
N HIS A 19 36.91 0.95 -12.95
CA HIS A 19 36.63 0.55 -14.33
C HIS A 19 37.28 1.48 -15.38
N ASP A 20 38.20 0.92 -16.17
CA ASP A 20 38.73 1.55 -17.39
C ASP A 20 37.82 1.30 -18.60
N ASN A 21 36.82 0.41 -18.45
CA ASN A 21 35.89 0.01 -19.50
C ASN A 21 34.49 0.62 -19.26
N ILE A 22 33.99 1.32 -20.28
CA ILE A 22 32.67 1.97 -20.29
C ILE A 22 31.54 0.96 -20.08
N ASP A 23 31.65 -0.26 -20.62
CA ASP A 23 30.60 -1.27 -20.49
C ASP A 23 30.44 -1.76 -19.04
N GLU A 24 31.55 -1.85 -18.30
CA GLU A 24 31.51 -2.22 -16.88
C GLU A 24 30.88 -1.10 -16.04
N CYS A 25 31.22 0.16 -16.31
CA CYS A 25 30.59 1.33 -15.69
C CYS A 25 29.07 1.35 -15.92
N LEU A 26 28.62 1.06 -17.14
CA LEU A 26 27.20 0.99 -17.48
C LEU A 26 26.51 -0.17 -16.76
N SER A 27 27.16 -1.32 -16.64
CA SER A 27 26.61 -2.47 -15.90
C SER A 27 26.42 -2.13 -14.42
N LEU A 28 27.40 -1.48 -13.80
CA LEU A 28 27.37 -1.05 -12.41
C LEU A 28 26.26 -0.01 -12.17
N ALA A 29 26.17 1.01 -13.03
CA ALA A 29 25.12 2.01 -12.94
C ALA A 29 23.72 1.39 -13.02
N ARG A 30 23.51 0.41 -13.92
CA ARG A 30 22.24 -0.32 -14.02
C ARG A 30 21.90 -1.06 -12.73
N THR A 31 22.88 -1.71 -12.09
CA THR A 31 22.65 -2.40 -10.81
C THR A 31 22.17 -1.43 -9.72
N TYR A 32 22.78 -0.25 -9.61
CA TYR A 32 22.38 0.76 -8.64
C TYR A 32 20.98 1.33 -8.91
N ILE A 33 20.64 1.55 -10.18
CA ILE A 33 19.30 2.01 -10.58
C ILE A 33 18.25 0.96 -10.21
N LEU A 34 18.46 -0.30 -10.59
CA LEU A 34 17.55 -1.40 -10.27
C LEU A 34 17.37 -1.58 -8.76
N GLU A 35 18.44 -1.42 -7.97
CA GLU A 35 18.35 -1.48 -6.52
C GLU A 35 17.54 -0.31 -5.95
N ALA A 36 17.71 0.90 -6.49
CA ALA A 36 16.93 2.07 -6.08
C ALA A 36 15.43 1.89 -6.41
N GLU A 37 15.11 1.37 -7.59
CA GLU A 37 13.74 1.04 -8.01
C GLU A 37 13.11 0.00 -7.09
N ARG A 38 13.82 -1.09 -6.78
CA ARG A 38 13.34 -2.12 -5.84
C ARG A 38 13.05 -1.54 -4.46
N ARG A 39 13.89 -0.65 -3.94
CA ARG A 39 13.64 0.02 -2.65
C ARG A 39 12.42 0.93 -2.71
N ALA A 40 12.22 1.64 -3.82
CA ALA A 40 11.03 2.47 -4.01
C ALA A 40 9.77 1.61 -4.05
N GLU A 41 9.77 0.52 -4.81
CA GLU A 41 8.66 -0.44 -4.89
C GLU A 41 8.35 -1.07 -3.52
N GLN A 42 9.39 -1.47 -2.76
CA GLN A 42 9.21 -1.99 -1.41
C GLN A 42 8.57 -0.98 -0.45
N ARG A 43 8.92 0.31 -0.55
CA ARG A 43 8.29 1.37 0.26
C ARG A 43 6.82 1.54 -0.10
N VAL A 44 6.51 1.56 -1.39
CA VAL A 44 5.13 1.65 -1.90
C VAL A 44 4.32 0.44 -1.40
N ARG A 45 4.84 -0.78 -1.54
CA ARG A 45 4.18 -1.98 -1.00
C ARG A 45 3.98 -1.94 0.52
N ALA A 46 4.96 -1.42 1.27
CA ALA A 46 4.82 -1.25 2.72
C ALA A 46 3.81 -0.17 3.10
N GLU A 47 3.60 0.84 2.26
CA GLU A 47 2.54 1.84 2.43
C GLU A 47 1.16 1.25 2.12
N ILE A 48 1.01 0.56 0.98
CA ILE A 48 -0.22 -0.17 0.63
C ILE A 48 -0.58 -1.20 1.72
N GLY A 49 0.40 -1.91 2.28
CA GLY A 49 0.18 -2.84 3.39
C GLY A 49 -0.39 -2.17 4.63
N ARG A 50 0.19 -1.03 5.04
CA ARG A 50 -0.31 -0.25 6.19
C ARG A 50 -1.70 0.33 5.93
N ASP A 51 -1.96 0.81 4.72
CA ASP A 51 -3.28 1.31 4.35
C ASP A 51 -4.31 0.17 4.32
N SER A 52 -3.92 -1.01 3.86
CA SER A 52 -4.77 -2.20 3.90
C SER A 52 -5.13 -2.62 5.33
N GLU A 53 -4.16 -2.62 6.26
CA GLU A 53 -4.39 -2.90 7.68
C GLU A 53 -5.33 -1.87 8.32
N ARG A 54 -5.18 -0.58 7.95
CA ARG A 54 -6.06 0.49 8.43
C ARG A 54 -7.49 0.30 7.92
N LEU A 55 -7.66 -0.11 6.66
CA LEU A 55 -8.98 -0.40 6.09
C LEU A 55 -9.63 -1.62 6.76
N ASP A 56 -8.87 -2.67 7.09
CA ASP A 56 -9.36 -3.83 7.86
C ASP A 56 -9.80 -3.43 9.27
N TRP A 57 -9.04 -2.57 9.94
CA TRP A 57 -9.43 -2.05 11.26
C TRP A 57 -10.75 -1.27 11.20
N LEU A 58 -10.91 -0.40 10.18
CA LEU A 58 -12.15 0.36 9.96
C LEU A 58 -13.35 -0.55 9.69
N GLU A 59 -13.17 -1.64 8.94
CA GLU A 59 -14.21 -2.64 8.73
C GLU A 59 -14.67 -3.29 10.04
N CYS A 60 -13.72 -3.75 10.87
CA CYS A 60 -14.02 -4.34 12.17
C CYS A 60 -14.77 -3.36 13.09
N GLU A 61 -14.31 -2.11 13.17
CA GLU A 61 -14.93 -1.08 14.02
C GLU A 61 -16.37 -0.76 13.56
N PHE A 62 -16.59 -0.67 12.25
CA PHE A 62 -17.92 -0.43 11.69
C PHE A 62 -18.90 -1.56 12.00
N ILE A 63 -18.46 -2.81 11.87
CA ILE A 63 -19.27 -3.99 12.23
C ILE A 63 -19.62 -3.97 13.72
N LEU A 64 -18.66 -3.66 14.59
CA LEU A 64 -18.90 -3.56 16.04
C LEU A 64 -19.89 -2.44 16.38
N MET A 65 -19.79 -1.27 15.74
CA MET A 65 -20.73 -0.17 15.96
C MET A 65 -22.16 -0.54 15.53
N ALA A 66 -22.30 -1.25 14.40
CA ALA A 66 -23.60 -1.73 13.92
C ALA A 66 -24.24 -2.77 14.86
N LEU A 67 -23.43 -3.62 15.51
CA LEU A 67 -23.89 -4.61 16.49
C LEU A 67 -24.27 -3.97 17.84
N VAL A 68 -23.53 -2.97 18.32
CA VAL A 68 -23.73 -2.36 19.66
C VAL A 68 -24.86 -1.34 19.69
N LYS A 69 -25.07 -0.56 18.62
CA LYS A 69 -26.16 0.45 18.59
C LYS A 69 -27.56 -0.16 18.41
N GLY A 70 -27.64 -1.48 18.21
CA GLY A 70 -28.88 -2.19 17.94
C GLY A 70 -29.43 -1.86 16.55
N PRO A 71 -30.12 -2.80 15.88
CA PRO A 71 -30.78 -2.48 14.62
C PRO A 71 -31.81 -1.38 14.89
N THR A 72 -31.70 -0.24 14.18
CA THR A 72 -32.93 0.47 13.77
C THR A 72 -33.91 -0.59 13.29
N PRO A 73 -35.17 -0.62 13.75
CA PRO A 73 -36.04 -1.79 13.62
C PRO A 73 -36.09 -2.25 12.15
N VAL A 74 -35.33 -3.30 11.85
CA VAL A 74 -35.30 -3.89 10.51
C VAL A 74 -36.46 -4.86 10.47
N ASN A 75 -37.36 -4.64 9.53
CA ASN A 75 -38.52 -5.49 9.32
C ASN A 75 -38.07 -6.97 9.23
N PRO A 76 -38.60 -7.89 10.06
CA PRO A 76 -38.15 -9.28 10.16
C PRO A 76 -38.24 -10.08 8.85
N ASP A 77 -39.01 -9.61 7.87
CA ASP A 77 -39.09 -10.22 6.53
C ASP A 77 -37.91 -9.87 5.61
N LYS A 78 -37.05 -8.93 6.03
CA LYS A 78 -35.88 -8.55 5.24
C LYS A 78 -34.66 -9.34 5.72
N LYS A 79 -34.20 -10.26 4.85
CA LYS A 79 -32.96 -11.03 4.99
C LYS A 79 -31.79 -10.15 5.45
N ILE A 80 -30.81 -10.75 6.12
CA ILE A 80 -29.60 -10.12 6.68
C ILE A 80 -28.90 -9.15 5.69
N ASP A 81 -29.03 -9.36 4.37
CA ASP A 81 -28.62 -8.42 3.31
C ASP A 81 -29.19 -6.99 3.45
N ALA A 82 -30.38 -6.84 4.04
CA ALA A 82 -31.03 -5.56 4.27
C ALA A 82 -30.38 -4.75 5.40
N VAL A 83 -29.80 -5.43 6.40
CA VAL A 83 -29.03 -4.79 7.47
C VAL A 83 -27.80 -4.11 6.85
N PHE A 84 -27.11 -4.80 5.94
CA PHE A 84 -25.94 -4.26 5.23
C PHE A 84 -26.28 -3.22 4.15
N THR A 85 -27.49 -3.21 3.59
CA THR A 85 -27.88 -2.18 2.59
C THR A 85 -28.52 -0.93 3.21
N GLN A 86 -29.18 -1.02 4.36
CA GLN A 86 -29.80 0.14 5.02
C GLN A 86 -28.86 0.92 5.94
N THR A 87 -27.81 0.27 6.50
CA THR A 87 -26.78 0.96 7.30
C THR A 87 -25.51 1.29 6.53
N GLY A 88 -25.41 0.95 5.25
CA GLY A 88 -24.25 1.29 4.40
C GLY A 88 -23.11 0.28 4.39
N GLY A 89 -23.31 -0.94 4.91
CA GLY A 89 -22.30 -2.01 4.93
C GLY A 89 -21.85 -2.55 3.56
N ILE A 90 -22.76 -2.78 2.59
CA ILE A 90 -22.35 -3.16 1.21
C ILE A 90 -21.61 -2.01 0.49
N PRO A 91 -22.09 -0.74 0.57
CA PRO A 91 -21.35 0.41 0.08
C PRO A 91 -19.96 0.60 0.72
N PHE A 92 -19.82 0.31 2.02
CA PHE A 92 -18.56 0.48 2.75
C PHE A 92 -17.52 -0.57 2.34
N ARG A 93 -17.92 -1.83 2.17
CA ARG A 93 -17.02 -2.88 1.66
C ARG A 93 -16.55 -2.56 0.24
N HIS A 94 -17.46 -2.16 -0.64
CA HIS A 94 -17.10 -1.72 -1.99
C HIS A 94 -16.18 -0.48 -2.00
N ALA A 95 -16.36 0.45 -1.06
CA ALA A 95 -15.47 1.61 -0.93
C ALA A 95 -14.07 1.22 -0.45
N ILE A 96 -13.96 0.25 0.47
CA ILE A 96 -12.68 -0.33 0.90
C ILE A 96 -12.00 -1.06 -0.27
N ASP A 97 -12.74 -1.89 -1.00
CA ASP A 97 -12.20 -2.65 -2.13
C ASP A 97 -11.75 -1.71 -3.26
N ALA A 98 -12.55 -0.69 -3.58
CA ALA A 98 -12.17 0.34 -4.54
C ALA A 98 -10.93 1.12 -4.07
N ALA A 99 -10.83 1.47 -2.78
CA ALA A 99 -9.64 2.15 -2.24
C ALA A 99 -8.38 1.28 -2.31
N ARG A 100 -8.51 -0.05 -2.21
CA ARG A 100 -7.41 -1.01 -2.40
C ARG A 100 -6.96 -1.14 -3.85
N GLU A 101 -7.86 -0.95 -4.82
CA GLU A 101 -7.53 -1.03 -6.25
C GLU A 101 -6.82 0.23 -6.80
N VAL A 102 -6.91 1.36 -6.10
CA VAL A 102 -6.30 2.64 -6.53
C VAL A 102 -4.91 2.89 -5.90
N GLY A 103 -4.58 2.20 -4.81
CA GLY A 103 -3.28 2.28 -4.12
C GLY A 103 -2.22 1.37 -4.74
#